data_AF-A0AAN8QC00-F1
#
_entry.id   AF-A0AAN8QC00-F1
#
_cell.length_a   1.000
_cell.length_b   1.000
_cell.length_c   1.000
_cell.angle_alpha   90.00
_cell.angle_beta   90.00
_cell.angle_gamma   90.00
#
_symmetry.space_group_name_H-M   'P 1'
#
loop_
_entity.id
_entity.type
_entity.pdbx_description
1 polymer ?
#
loop_
_entity_poly.entity_id
_entity_poly.type
_entity_poly.pdbx_seq_one_letter_code
_entity_poly.pdbx_strand_id
1 'polypeptide(L)'
;MKKPAYSLTTMDTYMTHSQTFGIPLWVAPLLRAASRARSDHARRKKAYKLIQRKLYHQGVGCQKGDGGHPTYVYPTELKQLMRAVFPEDVCDYPDPCHAQVVQVTMEDLQGIESS
;
A
#
# COMPACT_ATOMS: atom_id res chain seq x y z
N MET A 1 -30.30 16.25 -5.55
CA MET A 1 -28.83 16.06 -5.46
C MET A 1 -28.46 14.74 -6.14
N LYS A 2 -27.87 14.79 -7.33
CA LYS A 2 -27.40 13.59 -8.05
C LYS A 2 -26.05 13.16 -7.46
N LYS A 3 -25.94 11.90 -7.02
CA LYS A 3 -24.65 11.28 -6.65
C LYS A 3 -23.72 11.33 -7.87
N PRO A 4 -22.43 11.72 -7.75
CA PRO A 4 -21.52 11.64 -8.88
C PRO A 4 -21.31 10.17 -9.27
N ALA A 5 -21.29 9.91 -10.57
CA ALA A 5 -21.01 8.60 -11.15
C ALA A 5 -19.58 8.18 -10.79
N TYR A 6 -19.42 7.27 -9.82
CA TYR A 6 -18.13 6.65 -9.55
C TYR A 6 -17.92 5.49 -10.52
N SER A 7 -17.36 5.74 -11.71
CA SER A 7 -17.11 4.69 -12.69
C SER A 7 -15.95 5.03 -13.64
N LEU A 8 -15.03 4.07 -13.80
CA LEU A 8 -13.81 4.06 -14.65
C LEU A 8 -12.68 5.00 -14.23
N THR A 9 -12.89 6.32 -14.15
CA THR A 9 -11.80 7.31 -14.00
C THR A 9 -10.93 7.14 -12.76
N THR A 10 -11.52 6.77 -11.61
CA THR A 10 -10.76 6.66 -10.35
C THR A 10 -9.82 5.46 -10.32
N MET A 11 -10.18 4.35 -10.97
CA MET A 11 -9.29 3.19 -11.05
C MET A 11 -8.11 3.48 -11.96
N ASP A 12 -8.38 4.14 -13.11
CA ASP A 12 -7.36 4.58 -14.05
C ASP A 12 -6.36 5.52 -13.37
N THR A 13 -6.85 6.46 -12.54
CA THR A 13 -5.98 7.33 -11.73
C THR A 13 -5.01 6.53 -10.84
N TYR A 14 -5.50 5.53 -10.10
CA TYR A 14 -4.61 4.73 -9.24
C TYR A 14 -3.65 3.86 -10.05
N MET A 15 -4.07 3.34 -11.21
CA MET A 15 -3.18 2.60 -12.10
C MET A 15 -2.08 3.50 -12.67
N THR A 16 -2.42 4.68 -13.17
CA THR A 16 -1.47 5.67 -13.67
C THR A 16 -0.48 6.10 -12.60
N HIS A 17 -0.95 6.38 -11.37
CA HIS A 17 -0.05 6.68 -10.27
C HIS A 17 0.87 5.50 -9.95
N SER A 18 0.35 4.28 -9.84
CA SER A 18 1.18 3.09 -9.61
C SER A 18 2.28 2.96 -10.68
N GLN A 19 1.94 3.09 -11.96
CA GLN A 19 2.92 3.07 -13.06
C GLN A 19 3.95 4.20 -12.96
N THR A 20 3.51 5.41 -12.64
CA THR A 20 4.39 6.59 -12.49
C THR A 20 5.47 6.37 -11.44
N PHE A 21 5.14 5.68 -10.34
CA PHE A 21 6.07 5.37 -9.26
C PHE A 21 6.73 3.98 -9.41
N GLY A 22 6.54 3.28 -10.52
CA GLY A 22 7.07 1.93 -10.73
C GLY A 22 6.45 0.86 -9.82
N ILE A 23 5.32 1.16 -9.18
CA ILE A 23 4.61 0.27 -8.25
C ILE A 23 3.72 -0.71 -9.04
N PRO A 24 3.69 -2.00 -8.67
CA PRO A 24 2.85 -2.99 -9.32
C PRO A 24 1.35 -2.63 -9.33
N LEU A 25 0.68 -2.93 -10.44
CA LEU A 25 -0.73 -2.58 -10.63
C LEU A 25 -1.68 -3.24 -9.63
N TRP A 26 -1.29 -4.35 -8.99
CA TRP A 26 -2.09 -4.98 -7.94
C TRP A 26 -2.33 -4.07 -6.72
N VAL A 27 -1.54 -3.00 -6.56
CA VAL A 27 -1.72 -2.00 -5.50
C VAL A 27 -2.92 -1.08 -5.79
N ALA A 28 -3.21 -0.80 -7.06
CA ALA A 28 -4.31 0.09 -7.46
C ALA A 28 -5.69 -0.30 -6.91
N PRO A 29 -6.15 -1.57 -6.96
CA PRO A 29 -7.43 -1.96 -6.35
C PRO A 29 -7.44 -1.78 -4.82
N LEU A 30 -6.28 -1.88 -4.16
CA LEU A 30 -6.18 -1.66 -2.71
C LEU A 30 -6.29 -0.18 -2.36
N LEU A 31 -5.69 0.71 -3.17
CA LEU A 31 -5.87 2.16 -3.05
C LEU A 31 -7.34 2.55 -3.21
N ARG A 32 -8.03 1.95 -4.19
CA ARG A 32 -9.47 2.14 -4.38
C ARG A 32 -10.29 1.64 -3.19
N ALA A 33 -9.94 0.50 -2.60
CA ALA A 33 -10.61 0.02 -1.40
C ALA A 33 -10.37 0.92 -0.18
N ALA A 34 -9.17 1.51 -0.10
CA ALA A 34 -8.77 2.43 0.95
C ALA A 34 -9.45 3.80 0.84
N SER A 35 -9.67 4.31 -0.38
CA SER A 35 -10.25 5.64 -0.65
C SER A 35 -11.65 5.85 -0.06
N ARG A 36 -12.35 4.77 0.31
CA ARG A 36 -13.64 4.80 1.01
C ARG A 36 -13.53 5.30 2.46
N ALA A 37 -12.34 5.45 3.02
CA ALA A 37 -12.14 6.01 4.35
C ALA A 37 -12.35 7.54 4.37
N ARG A 38 -12.66 8.07 5.55
CA ARG A 38 -13.16 9.45 5.72
C ARG A 38 -12.09 10.55 5.56
N SER A 39 -10.83 10.24 5.83
CA SER A 39 -9.71 11.18 5.71
C SER A 39 -8.50 10.52 5.06
N ASP A 40 -7.62 11.33 4.47
CA ASP A 40 -6.41 10.83 3.82
C ASP A 40 -5.48 10.09 4.77
N HIS A 41 -5.36 10.55 6.02
CA HIS A 41 -4.67 9.79 7.07
C HIS A 41 -5.24 8.38 7.23
N ALA A 42 -6.57 8.25 7.33
CA ALA A 42 -7.23 6.95 7.44
C ALA A 42 -7.12 6.11 6.14
N ARG A 43 -7.11 6.76 4.97
CA ARG A 43 -6.92 6.12 3.66
C ARG A 43 -5.51 5.54 3.54
N ARG A 44 -4.45 6.31 3.82
CA ARG A 44 -3.06 5.81 3.84
C ARG A 44 -2.89 4.64 4.80
N LYS A 45 -3.38 4.78 6.05
CA LYS A 45 -3.33 3.70 7.05
C LYS A 45 -4.03 2.44 6.56
N LYS A 46 -5.20 2.57 5.93
CA LYS A 46 -5.93 1.43 5.37
C LYS A 46 -5.21 0.81 4.16
N ALA A 47 -4.64 1.62 3.27
CA ALA A 47 -3.88 1.14 2.13
C ALA A 47 -2.66 0.32 2.56
N TYR A 48 -1.84 0.83 3.48
CA TYR A 48 -0.72 0.08 4.04
C TYR A 48 -1.15 -1.22 4.71
N LYS A 49 -2.27 -1.22 5.45
CA LYS A 49 -2.80 -2.45 6.06
C LYS A 49 -3.21 -3.50 5.02
N LEU A 50 -3.81 -3.08 3.91
CA LEU A 50 -4.20 -3.99 2.84
C LEU A 50 -2.98 -4.57 2.12
N ILE A 51 -1.97 -3.74 1.87
CA ILE A 51 -0.68 -4.15 1.28
C ILE A 51 0.04 -5.13 2.20
N GLN A 52 0.18 -4.80 3.49
CA GLN A 52 0.74 -5.67 4.53
C GLN A 52 0.06 -7.04 4.54
N ARG A 53 -1.27 -7.06 4.47
CA ARG A 53 -2.03 -8.31 4.43
C ARG A 53 -1.65 -9.11 3.20
N LYS A 54 -1.59 -8.51 2.01
CA LYS A 54 -1.24 -9.22 0.77
C LYS A 54 0.21 -9.75 0.81
N LEU A 55 1.17 -8.95 1.27
CA LEU A 55 2.56 -9.39 1.49
C LEU A 55 2.64 -10.60 2.43
N TYR A 56 1.93 -10.53 3.56
CA TYR A 56 1.89 -11.62 4.53
C TYR A 56 1.28 -12.91 3.95
N HIS A 57 0.20 -12.82 3.17
CA HIS A 57 -0.40 -13.99 2.52
C HIS A 57 0.54 -14.63 1.48
N GLN A 58 1.44 -13.85 0.90
CA GLN A 58 2.46 -14.30 -0.04
C GLN A 58 3.77 -14.74 0.65
N GLY A 59 3.82 -14.71 1.99
CA GLY A 59 4.97 -15.17 2.75
C GLY A 59 6.20 -14.25 2.72
N VAL A 60 6.04 -13.00 2.28
CA VAL A 60 7.16 -12.05 2.20
C VAL A 60 7.70 -11.75 3.60
N GLY A 61 8.98 -12.08 3.86
CA GLY A 61 9.61 -11.86 5.16
C GLY A 61 9.03 -12.69 6.32
N CYS A 62 8.17 -13.67 6.04
CA CYS A 62 7.70 -14.62 7.05
C CYS A 62 8.77 -15.70 7.27
N GLN A 63 9.43 -15.71 8.43
CA GLN A 63 10.28 -16.85 8.82
C GLN A 63 9.40 -18.05 9.18
N LYS A 64 9.73 -19.23 8.68
CA LYS A 64 9.05 -20.48 9.07
C LYS A 64 9.24 -20.70 10.57
N GLY A 65 8.13 -20.70 11.32
CA GLY A 65 8.11 -21.06 12.74
C GLY A 65 7.84 -19.89 13.70
N ASP A 66 7.94 -18.64 13.24
CA ASP A 66 7.55 -17.49 14.06
C ASP A 66 6.06 -17.21 13.89
N GLY A 67 5.28 -17.39 14.95
CA GLY A 67 3.87 -16.98 15.01
C GLY A 67 3.65 -15.46 15.01
N GLY A 68 4.70 -14.68 14.73
CA GLY A 68 4.69 -13.21 14.72
C GLY A 68 4.25 -12.63 13.38
N HIS A 69 3.53 -11.50 13.43
CA HIS A 69 3.24 -10.71 12.23
C HIS A 69 4.44 -9.78 11.93
N PRO A 70 5.04 -9.86 10.73
CA PRO A 70 6.16 -9.00 10.38
C PRO A 70 5.74 -7.53 10.35
N THR A 71 6.65 -6.66 10.81
CA THR A 71 6.51 -5.21 10.67
C THR A 71 7.24 -4.78 9.41
N TYR A 72 6.50 -4.35 8.40
CA TYR A 72 7.09 -3.96 7.12
C TYR A 72 7.52 -2.49 7.12
N VAL A 73 8.74 -2.26 6.63
CA VAL A 73 9.21 -0.95 6.19
C VAL A 73 9.12 -0.92 4.67
N TYR A 74 8.36 0.02 4.14
CA TYR A 74 8.05 0.11 2.71
C TYR A 74 9.08 0.93 1.93
N PRO A 75 9.28 0.62 0.64
CA PRO A 75 10.20 1.36 -0.21
C PRO A 75 9.70 2.79 -0.43
N THR A 76 10.62 3.68 -0.78
CA THR A 76 10.35 5.13 -0.91
C THR A 76 9.30 5.42 -1.97
N GLU A 77 9.32 4.68 -3.07
CA GLU A 77 8.39 4.74 -4.20
C GLU A 77 6.95 4.50 -3.72
N LEU A 78 6.74 3.51 -2.86
CA LEU A 78 5.43 3.22 -2.31
C LEU A 78 4.99 4.32 -1.34
N LYS A 79 5.91 4.83 -0.50
CA LYS A 79 5.65 5.97 0.38
C LYS A 79 5.26 7.21 -0.43
N GLN A 80 5.93 7.48 -1.55
CA GLN A 80 5.63 8.59 -2.46
C GLN A 80 4.29 8.42 -3.17
N LEU A 81 3.96 7.21 -3.64
CA LEU A 81 2.64 6.89 -4.19
C LEU A 81 1.53 7.23 -3.19
N MET A 82 1.69 6.83 -1.92
CA MET A 82 0.68 7.10 -0.89
C MET A 82 0.49 8.60 -0.63
N ARG A 83 1.57 9.39 -0.66
CA ARG A 83 1.53 10.85 -0.52
C ARG A 83 0.91 11.51 -1.74
N ALA A 84 1.15 11.00 -2.95
CA ALA A 84 0.54 11.55 -4.17
C ALA A 84 -0.96 11.25 -4.24
N VAL A 85 -1.36 10.05 -3.84
CA VAL A 85 -2.76 9.59 -3.93
C VAL A 85 -3.63 10.14 -2.78
N PHE A 86 -3.05 10.30 -1.59
CA PHE A 86 -3.71 10.84 -0.41
C PHE A 86 -2.77 11.91 0.21
N PRO A 87 -2.82 13.17 -0.25
CA PRO A 87 -1.85 14.20 0.13
C PRO A 87 -2.09 14.90 1.46
N GLU A 88 -3.30 14.84 2.04
CA GLU A 88 -3.61 15.64 3.24
C GLU A 88 -3.02 15.03 4.53
N ASP A 89 -2.55 15.85 5.47
CA ASP A 89 -2.05 15.45 6.80
C ASP A 89 -0.94 14.38 6.78
N VAL A 90 0.01 14.48 5.84
CA VAL A 90 1.17 13.57 5.79
C VAL A 90 1.99 13.70 7.08
N CYS A 91 2.22 12.55 7.73
CA CYS A 91 3.04 12.45 8.93
C CYS A 91 4.08 11.36 8.70
N ASP A 92 5.35 11.75 8.80
CA ASP A 92 6.47 10.84 8.67
C ASP A 92 6.82 10.29 10.05
N TYR A 93 6.65 8.98 10.20
CA TYR A 93 7.10 8.26 11.37
C TYR A 93 8.49 7.69 11.11
N PRO A 94 9.39 7.70 12.12
CA PRO A 94 10.67 7.02 11.99
C PRO A 94 10.44 5.53 11.75
N ASP A 95 11.31 4.91 10.96
CA ASP A 95 11.20 3.48 10.70
C ASP A 95 11.40 2.71 12.04
N PRO A 96 10.58 1.68 12.32
CA PRO A 96 10.71 0.88 13.52
C PRO A 96 12.07 0.15 13.54
N CYS A 97 12.67 0.04 14.72
CA CYS A 97 13.98 -0.56 14.92
C CYS A 97 13.90 -1.73 15.93
N HIS A 98 13.23 -2.81 15.55
CA HIS A 98 13.14 -4.04 16.36
C HIS A 98 13.40 -5.28 15.50
N ALA A 99 13.63 -6.44 16.15
CA ALA A 99 14.11 -7.66 15.48
C ALA A 99 13.19 -8.19 14.35
N GLN A 100 11.88 -7.97 14.43
CA GLN A 100 10.89 -8.45 13.46
C GLN A 100 10.53 -7.42 12.36
N VAL A 101 11.48 -6.56 11.98
CA VAL A 101 11.30 -5.58 10.91
C VAL A 101 11.76 -6.18 9.58
N VAL A 102 10.87 -6.16 8.59
CA VAL A 102 11.12 -6.62 7.22
C VAL A 102 11.22 -5.39 6.32
N GLN A 103 12.38 -5.20 5.69
CA GLN A 103 12.57 -4.19 4.66
C GLN A 103 11.98 -4.71 3.35
N VAL A 104 10.86 -4.14 2.92
CA VAL A 104 10.22 -4.50 1.65
C VAL A 104 10.96 -3.78 0.54
N THR A 105 11.46 -4.54 -0.42
CA THR A 105 12.08 -4.01 -1.63
C THR A 105 11.05 -3.86 -2.75
N MET A 106 11.43 -3.16 -3.81
CA MET A 106 10.62 -3.11 -5.03
C MET A 106 10.48 -4.49 -5.67
N GLU A 107 11.49 -5.35 -5.57
CA GLU A 107 11.47 -6.73 -6.07
C GLU A 107 10.42 -7.56 -5.34
N ASP A 108 10.31 -7.42 -4.01
CA ASP A 108 9.28 -8.10 -3.22
C ASP A 108 7.87 -7.71 -3.67
N LEU A 109 7.65 -6.43 -3.99
CA LEU A 109 6.36 -5.95 -4.49
C LEU A 109 6.06 -6.52 -5.88
N GLN A 110 7.07 -6.56 -6.76
CA GLN A 110 6.95 -7.04 -8.13
C GLN A 110 6.73 -8.55 -8.21
N GLY A 111 7.31 -9.31 -7.27
CA GLY A 111 7.17 -10.77 -7.18
C GLY A 111 5.79 -11.26 -6.74
N ILE A 112 4.88 -10.36 -6.34
CA ILE A 112 3.53 -10.75 -5.92
C ILE A 112 2.61 -10.98 -7.12
N GLU A 113 2.03 -12.17 -7.17
CA GLU A 113 1.02 -12.51 -8.17
C GLU A 113 -0.26 -11.66 -8.02
N SER A 114 -0.79 -11.25 -9.17
CA SER A 114 -2.08 -10.56 -9.28
C SER A 114 -3.23 -11.57 -9.30
N SER A 115 -3.41 -12.34 -8.22
CA SER A 115 -4.61 -13.17 -8.01
C SER A 115 -5.83 -12.33 -7.66
#